data_AF-A0A6P0LUK8-F1
#
_entry.id   AF-A0A6P0LUK8-F1
#
_cell.length_a   1.000
_cell.length_b   1.000
_cell.length_c   1.000
_cell.angle_alpha   90.00
_cell.angle_beta   90.00
_cell.angle_gamma   90.00
#
_symmetry.space_group_name_H-M   'P 1'
#
loop_
_entity.id
_entity.type
_entity.pdbx_description
1 polymer ?
#
loop_
_entity_poly.entity_id
_entity_poly.type
_entity_poly.pdbx_seq_one_letter_code
_entity_poly.pdbx_strand_id
1 'polypeptide(L)'
;MTSIPYEAYYGQINGSDVAKWWSKYNNKLFSKNIRNFIGDSEINEEIKKTLENQPELFWYFNNGITVLCQKLTKTNHRKTRDTGNFYAEGISIVNGAQTIGCIGTLYENSSEETKDEIE
;
A
#
# COMPACT_ATOMS: atom_id res chain seq x y z
N MET A 1 -2.65 5.51 -28.17
CA MET A 1 -2.61 4.04 -28.37
C MET A 1 -1.96 3.43 -27.16
N THR A 2 -2.63 2.53 -26.46
CA THR A 2 -2.00 1.69 -25.43
C THR A 2 -1.40 0.46 -26.11
N SER A 3 -0.08 0.27 -26.02
CA SER A 3 0.60 -0.91 -26.56
C SER A 3 0.36 -2.12 -25.66
N ILE A 4 0.08 -3.28 -26.25
CA ILE A 4 -0.06 -4.56 -25.55
C ILE A 4 1.26 -5.33 -25.70
N PRO A 5 1.80 -5.97 -24.64
CA PRO A 5 1.28 -6.00 -23.28
C PRO A 5 1.38 -4.64 -22.58
N TYR A 6 0.44 -4.36 -21.68
CA TYR A 6 0.49 -3.17 -20.84
C TYR A 6 1.74 -3.21 -19.95
N GLU A 7 2.39 -2.07 -19.78
CA GLU A 7 3.52 -1.93 -18.87
C GLU A 7 3.06 -2.19 -17.43
N ALA A 8 3.78 -3.07 -16.72
CA ALA A 8 3.49 -3.44 -15.35
C ALA A 8 4.79 -3.54 -14.53
N TYR A 9 4.67 -3.19 -13.26
CA TYR A 9 5.77 -3.23 -12.29
C TYR A 9 5.36 -4.16 -11.14
N TYR A 10 6.31 -4.95 -10.65
CA TYR A 10 6.14 -5.78 -9.47
C TYR A 10 7.34 -5.58 -8.54
N GLY A 11 7.11 -5.68 -7.24
CA GLY A 11 8.15 -5.47 -6.24
C GLY A 11 7.57 -5.21 -4.86
N GLN A 12 8.45 -4.72 -3.98
CA GLN A 12 8.11 -4.36 -2.61
C GLN A 12 8.06 -2.85 -2.47
N ILE A 13 7.23 -2.38 -1.55
CA ILE A 13 7.09 -0.98 -1.15
C ILE A 13 7.12 -0.92 0.38
N ASN A 14 7.61 0.18 0.96
CA ASN A 14 7.55 0.34 2.40
C ASN A 14 6.09 0.42 2.86
N GLY A 15 5.77 -0.25 3.97
CA GLY A 15 4.44 -0.18 4.58
C GLY A 15 4.05 1.26 4.95
N SER A 16 5.02 2.10 5.30
CA SER A 16 4.80 3.52 5.60
C SER A 16 4.33 4.34 4.41
N ASP A 17 4.82 4.07 3.21
CA ASP A 17 4.35 4.73 1.99
C ASP A 17 2.88 4.38 1.73
N VAL A 18 2.52 3.12 1.96
CA VAL A 18 1.14 2.63 1.85
C VAL A 18 0.24 3.25 2.92
N ALA A 19 0.73 3.39 4.15
CA ALA A 19 0.03 4.07 5.24
C ALA A 19 -0.24 5.55 4.93
N LYS A 20 0.74 6.25 4.36
CA LYS A 20 0.60 7.64 3.89
C LYS A 20 -0.45 7.76 2.78
N TRP A 21 -0.57 6.78 1.89
CA TRP A 21 -1.65 6.75 0.90
C TRP A 21 -3.02 6.65 1.57
N TRP A 22 -3.17 5.77 2.56
CA TRP A 22 -4.40 5.63 3.32
C TRP A 22 -4.77 6.92 4.03
N SER A 23 -3.87 7.50 4.83
CA SER A 23 -4.11 8.74 5.56
C SER A 23 -4.56 9.88 4.63
N LYS A 24 -3.96 9.97 3.43
CA LYS A 24 -4.26 11.03 2.47
C LYS A 24 -5.57 10.83 1.68
N TYR A 25 -5.88 9.60 1.29
CA TYR A 25 -6.95 9.33 0.32
C TYR A 25 -8.09 8.44 0.86
N ASN A 26 -7.80 7.63 1.86
CA ASN A 26 -8.72 6.70 2.52
C ASN A 26 -9.55 5.92 1.47
N ASN A 27 -10.88 5.86 1.63
CA ASN A 27 -11.78 5.12 0.74
C ASN A 27 -11.69 5.51 -0.74
N LYS A 28 -11.16 6.69 -1.10
CA LYS A 28 -10.98 7.09 -2.51
C LYS A 28 -9.99 6.20 -3.25
N LEU A 29 -9.10 5.51 -2.54
CA LEU A 29 -8.17 4.53 -3.10
C LEU A 29 -8.88 3.35 -3.79
N PHE A 30 -10.14 3.07 -3.44
CA PHE A 30 -10.90 1.93 -3.95
C PHE A 30 -11.93 2.30 -5.01
N SER A 31 -11.82 3.49 -5.63
CA SER A 31 -12.83 3.99 -6.58
C SER A 31 -13.18 3.03 -7.73
N LYS A 32 -12.24 2.16 -8.15
CA LYS A 32 -12.47 1.11 -9.17
C LYS A 32 -12.52 -0.31 -8.58
N ASN A 33 -12.51 -0.46 -7.26
CA ASN A 33 -12.64 -1.75 -6.60
C ASN A 33 -14.12 -2.09 -6.44
N ILE A 34 -14.47 -3.36 -6.67
CA ILE A 34 -15.82 -3.87 -6.36
C ILE A 34 -15.99 -4.25 -4.88
N ARG A 35 -14.88 -4.31 -4.13
CA ARG A 35 -14.84 -4.56 -2.68
C ARG A 35 -14.18 -3.37 -2.00
N ASN A 36 -14.97 -2.64 -1.21
CA ASN A 36 -14.42 -1.65 -0.29
C ASN A 36 -13.75 -2.36 0.89
N PHE A 37 -12.92 -1.63 1.63
CA PHE A 37 -12.41 -2.11 2.91
C PHE A 37 -13.61 -2.40 3.84
N ILE A 38 -13.76 -3.67 4.21
CA ILE A 38 -14.68 -4.10 5.25
C ILE A 38 -13.96 -3.86 6.57
N GLY A 39 -14.65 -3.27 7.54
CA GLY A 39 -14.14 -3.02 8.90
C GLY A 39 -13.81 -4.33 9.64
N ASP A 40 -13.99 -4.36 10.94
CA ASP A 40 -13.49 -5.46 11.78
C ASP A 40 -13.90 -6.86 11.26
N SER A 41 -12.89 -7.71 11.09
CA SER A 41 -13.02 -9.09 10.65
C SER A 41 -11.82 -9.89 11.17
N GLU A 42 -11.99 -11.20 11.34
CA GLU A 42 -10.91 -12.11 11.78
C GLU A 42 -9.65 -11.96 10.91
N ILE A 43 -9.84 -11.82 9.60
CA ILE A 43 -8.76 -11.58 8.63
C ILE A 43 -8.03 -10.27 8.94
N ASN A 44 -8.76 -9.18 9.24
CA ASN A 44 -8.12 -7.90 9.54
C ASN A 44 -7.32 -7.98 10.85
N GLU A 45 -7.80 -8.69 11.85
CA GLU A 45 -7.08 -8.89 13.11
C GLU A 45 -5.79 -9.70 12.91
N GLU A 46 -5.79 -10.72 12.05
CA GLU A 46 -4.58 -11.47 11.69
C GLU A 46 -3.55 -10.61 10.94
N ILE A 47 -4.02 -9.77 10.01
CA ILE A 47 -3.15 -8.83 9.27
C ILE A 47 -2.51 -7.84 10.26
N LYS A 48 -3.32 -7.22 11.14
CA LYS A 48 -2.82 -6.28 12.16
C LYS A 48 -1.82 -6.95 13.10
N LYS A 49 -2.13 -8.15 13.58
CA LYS A 49 -1.25 -8.94 14.45
C LYS A 49 0.10 -9.21 13.79
N THR A 50 0.11 -9.49 12.49
CA THR A 50 1.38 -9.67 11.75
C THR A 50 2.16 -8.36 11.66
N LEU A 51 1.49 -7.24 11.37
CA LEU A 51 2.14 -5.91 11.32
C LEU A 51 2.79 -5.53 12.67
N GLU A 52 2.10 -5.81 13.77
CA GLU A 52 2.57 -5.40 15.10
C GLU A 52 3.63 -6.34 15.69
N ASN A 53 3.48 -7.66 15.50
CA ASN A 53 4.30 -8.64 16.22
C ASN A 53 5.37 -9.31 15.35
N GLN A 54 5.15 -9.39 14.03
CA GLN A 54 6.01 -10.13 13.09
C GLN A 54 6.10 -9.42 11.72
N PRO A 55 6.43 -8.11 11.68
CA PRO A 55 6.41 -7.33 10.43
C PRO A 55 7.34 -7.90 9.34
N GLU A 56 8.43 -8.55 9.73
CA GLU A 56 9.36 -9.24 8.82
C GLU A 56 8.72 -10.44 8.10
N LEU A 57 7.67 -11.03 8.68
CA LEU A 57 6.92 -12.14 8.08
C LEU A 57 5.73 -11.67 7.25
N PHE A 58 5.47 -10.36 7.20
CA PHE A 58 4.27 -9.81 6.56
C PHE A 58 4.11 -10.26 5.10
N TRP A 59 5.23 -10.27 4.35
CA TRP A 59 5.27 -10.73 2.95
C TRP A 59 4.81 -12.19 2.78
N TYR A 60 5.05 -13.04 3.77
CA TYR A 60 4.73 -14.47 3.69
C TYR A 60 3.31 -14.79 4.12
N PHE A 61 2.73 -14.01 5.03
CA PHE A 61 1.43 -14.29 5.64
C PHE A 61 0.28 -13.47 5.07
N ASN A 62 0.56 -12.37 4.38
CA ASN A 62 -0.47 -11.43 3.96
C ASN A 62 -0.46 -11.23 2.45
N ASN A 63 -1.66 -11.01 1.89
CA ASN A 63 -1.79 -10.67 0.48
C ASN A 63 -1.21 -9.27 0.22
N GLY A 64 -0.47 -9.15 -0.90
CA GLY A 64 -0.01 -7.87 -1.41
C GLY A 64 -1.15 -7.00 -1.95
N ILE A 65 -0.77 -5.88 -2.56
CA ILE A 65 -1.71 -4.94 -3.20
C ILE A 65 -1.54 -4.93 -4.72
N THR A 66 -2.64 -4.85 -5.45
CA THR A 66 -2.63 -4.59 -6.90
C THR A 66 -3.21 -3.22 -7.17
N VAL A 67 -2.43 -2.40 -7.87
CA VAL A 67 -2.76 -1.00 -8.14
C VAL A 67 -2.84 -0.76 -9.64
N LEU A 68 -3.98 -0.24 -10.11
CA LEU A 68 -4.08 0.37 -11.42
C LEU A 68 -3.64 1.82 -11.32
N CYS A 69 -2.92 2.32 -12.32
CA CYS A 69 -2.60 3.74 -12.45
C CYS A 69 -2.77 4.19 -13.91
N GLN A 70 -2.94 5.50 -14.11
CA GLN A 70 -2.99 6.08 -15.46
C GLN A 70 -1.58 6.27 -16.03
N LYS A 71 -0.62 6.59 -15.15
CA LYS A 71 0.77 6.84 -15.50
C LYS A 71 1.66 6.54 -14.30
N LEU A 72 2.79 5.90 -14.57
CA LEU A 72 3.86 5.67 -13.60
C LEU A 72 5.15 6.28 -14.15
N THR A 73 5.77 7.17 -13.40
CA THR A 73 7.03 7.82 -13.80
C THR A 73 8.09 7.54 -12.76
N LYS A 74 9.20 6.94 -13.19
CA LYS A 74 10.37 6.78 -12.33
C LYS A 74 11.04 8.15 -12.12
N THR A 75 11.26 8.52 -10.87
CA THR A 75 11.99 9.75 -10.55
C THR A 75 13.50 9.51 -10.66
N ASN A 76 14.27 10.56 -10.92
CA ASN A 76 15.74 10.48 -11.00
C ASN A 76 16.42 10.30 -9.64
N HIS A 77 15.66 10.31 -8.54
CA HIS A 77 16.17 10.14 -7.19
C HIS A 77 16.27 8.64 -6.88
N ARG A 78 17.44 8.06 -7.13
CA ARG A 78 17.78 6.70 -6.69
C ARG A 78 18.68 6.76 -5.46
N LYS A 79 18.35 5.98 -4.42
CA LYS A 79 19.29 5.66 -3.35
C LYS A 79 20.27 4.55 -3.79
N THR A 80 19.79 3.55 -4.54
CA THR A 80 20.61 2.43 -5.05
C THR A 80 20.18 1.96 -6.45
N ARG A 81 20.89 1.01 -7.06
CA ARG A 81 20.47 0.39 -8.34
C ARG A 81 19.19 -0.43 -8.21
N ASP A 82 18.92 -0.94 -7.02
CA ASP A 82 17.86 -1.92 -6.73
C ASP A 82 16.59 -1.26 -6.14
N THR A 83 16.68 0.02 -5.76
CA THR A 83 15.56 0.83 -5.26
C THR A 83 15.24 1.98 -6.21
N GLY A 84 14.01 2.47 -6.20
CA GLY A 84 13.61 3.62 -6.99
C GLY A 84 12.34 4.25 -6.47
N ASN A 85 12.28 5.57 -6.57
CA ASN A 85 11.09 6.33 -6.23
C ASN A 85 10.25 6.53 -7.50
N PHE A 86 8.96 6.25 -7.40
CA PHE A 86 8.01 6.34 -8.51
C PHE A 86 6.91 7.33 -8.17
N TYR A 87 6.51 8.12 -9.16
CA TYR A 87 5.30 8.94 -9.10
C TYR A 87 4.20 8.24 -9.89
N ALA A 88 3.10 7.91 -9.20
CA ALA A 88 1.94 7.25 -9.78
C ALA A 88 0.75 8.22 -9.84
N GLU A 89 0.17 8.39 -11.02
CA GLU A 89 -0.98 9.28 -11.26
C GLU A 89 -2.27 8.46 -11.43
N GLY A 90 -3.35 8.93 -10.82
CA GLY A 90 -4.68 8.33 -10.97
C GLY A 90 -4.77 6.89 -10.47
N ILE A 91 -4.21 6.61 -9.30
CA ILE A 91 -4.17 5.26 -8.73
C ILE A 91 -5.55 4.75 -8.30
N SER A 92 -5.78 3.45 -8.42
CA SER A 92 -6.88 2.75 -7.78
C SER A 92 -6.44 1.35 -7.37
N ILE A 93 -6.66 0.99 -6.12
CA ILE A 93 -6.41 -0.34 -5.57
C ILE A 93 -7.52 -1.28 -6.04
N VAL A 94 -7.17 -2.35 -6.74
CA VAL A 94 -8.11 -3.37 -7.25
C VAL A 94 -7.98 -4.71 -6.54
N ASN A 95 -6.92 -4.90 -5.74
CA ASN A 95 -6.73 -6.03 -4.83
C ASN A 95 -5.95 -5.56 -3.58
N GLY A 96 -6.21 -6.17 -2.42
CA GLY A 96 -5.52 -5.86 -1.17
C GLY A 96 -6.20 -4.79 -0.32
N ALA A 97 -7.52 -4.65 -0.41
CA ALA A 97 -8.29 -3.65 0.36
C ALA A 97 -8.14 -3.83 1.88
N GLN A 98 -8.12 -5.07 2.35
CA GLN A 98 -7.88 -5.39 3.76
C GLN A 98 -6.44 -5.08 4.18
N THR A 99 -5.45 -5.43 3.34
CA THR A 99 -4.03 -5.15 3.58
C THR A 99 -3.79 -3.65 3.79
N ILE A 100 -4.22 -2.81 2.85
CA ILE A 100 -4.02 -1.35 2.95
C ILE A 100 -4.85 -0.73 4.08
N GLY A 101 -6.06 -1.23 4.32
CA GLY A 101 -6.91 -0.75 5.41
C GLY A 101 -6.34 -1.07 6.79
N CYS A 102 -5.77 -2.27 6.99
CA CYS A 102 -5.11 -2.62 8.25
C CYS A 102 -3.83 -1.81 8.47
N ILE A 103 -3.00 -1.64 7.44
CA ILE A 103 -1.81 -0.77 7.50
C ILE A 103 -2.22 0.66 7.87
N GLY A 104 -3.24 1.19 7.17
CA GLY A 104 -3.72 2.54 7.36
C GLY A 104 -4.33 2.79 8.73
N THR A 105 -5.19 1.90 9.21
CA THR A 105 -5.84 2.02 10.52
C THR A 105 -4.85 1.89 11.67
N LEU A 106 -3.84 1.01 11.57
CA LEU A 106 -2.76 0.95 12.57
C LEU A 106 -1.94 2.24 12.59
N TYR A 107 -1.63 2.79 11.42
CA TYR A 107 -0.90 4.06 11.33
C TYR A 107 -1.71 5.24 11.88
N GLU A 108 -3.03 5.30 11.65
CA GLU A 108 -3.87 6.35 12.23
C GLU A 108 -3.91 6.28 13.77
N ASN A 109 -3.85 5.06 14.32
CA ASN A 109 -3.90 4.79 15.76
C ASN A 109 -2.52 4.81 16.46
N SER A 110 -1.41 4.93 15.73
CA SER A 110 -0.07 4.96 16.32
C SER A 110 0.22 6.32 16.99
N SER A 111 1.17 6.34 17.94
CA SER A 111 1.59 7.60 18.57
C SER A 111 2.22 8.56 17.56
N GLU A 112 2.19 9.86 17.85
CA GLU A 112 2.86 10.85 16.98
C GLU A 112 4.37 10.61 16.90
N GLU A 113 5.01 10.17 17.99
CA GLU A 113 6.42 9.71 17.98
C GLU A 113 6.64 8.58 16.96
N THR A 114 5.72 7.61 16.91
CA THR A 114 5.80 6.52 15.93
C THR A 114 5.61 7.06 14.52
N LYS A 115 4.73 8.04 14.29
CA LYS A 115 4.52 8.62 12.95
C LYS A 115 5.75 9.38 12.48
N ASP A 116 6.39 10.15 13.36
CA ASP A 116 7.61 10.92 13.09
C ASP A 116 8.80 10.02 12.74
N GLU A 117 8.95 8.85 13.38
CA GLU A 117 10.02 7.89 13.07
C GLU A 117 9.94 7.29 11.65
N ILE A 118 8.75 7.31 11.03
CA ILE A 118 8.49 6.70 9.71
C ILE A 118 8.30 7.76 8.61
N GLU A 119 8.47 9.05 8.93
CA GLU A 119 8.53 10.17 7.97
C GLU A 119 9.92 10.33 7.32
#